data_AF-A0AA43BP17-F1
#
_entry.id   AF-A0AA43BP17-F1
#
_cell.length_a   1.000
_cell.length_b   1.000
_cell.length_c   1.000
_cell.angle_alpha   90.00
_cell.angle_beta   90.00
_cell.angle_gamma   90.00
#
_symmetry.space_group_name_H-M   'P 1'
#
loop_
_entity.id
_entity.type
_entity.pdbx_description
1 polymer ?
#
loop_
_entity_poly.entity_id
_entity_poly.type
_entity_poly.pdbx_seq_one_letter_code
_entity_poly.pdbx_strand_id
1 'polypeptide(L)'
;MCTFITVFLPTSFAHVDAAAIMERSGRRLFAQDSPSLQAAVGPGWQPWLSAVHCDCGTALASMRAELEWKGDADRWRKKGWSEAKIARALAEQRARHAQDQQVRRDEAVGDAGQWLLRIEALLAAGAARVGLLVRDYDGSVGARQPKPPERHWPRARLAAADLLAFEPGTLHWIERG
;
A
#
# COMPACT_ATOMS: atom_id res chain seq x y z
N MET A 1 -9.39 12.65 -1.07
CA MET A 1 -8.08 12.06 -1.41
C MET A 1 -8.23 10.56 -1.51
N CYS A 2 -7.80 9.96 -2.62
CA CYS A 2 -7.81 8.51 -2.83
C CYS A 2 -6.38 7.99 -3.00
N THR A 3 -6.05 6.87 -2.38
CA THR A 3 -4.76 6.21 -2.53
C THR A 3 -4.80 5.22 -3.68
N PHE A 4 -3.75 5.18 -4.49
CA PHE A 4 -3.56 4.21 -5.56
C PHE A 4 -2.18 3.57 -5.45
N ILE A 5 -2.14 2.29 -5.79
CA ILE A 5 -0.91 1.53 -5.96
C ILE A 5 -0.65 1.40 -7.46
N THR A 6 0.42 2.07 -7.92
CA THR A 6 0.92 1.98 -9.29
C THR A 6 2.05 0.97 -9.36
N VAL A 7 1.93 0.01 -10.27
CA VAL A 7 2.95 -0.98 -10.64
C VAL A 7 3.61 -0.53 -11.94
N PHE A 8 4.94 -0.46 -11.96
CA PHE A 8 5.72 -0.15 -13.14
C PHE A 8 6.38 -1.43 -13.67
N LEU A 9 6.12 -1.74 -14.94
CA LEU A 9 6.67 -2.90 -15.63
C LEU A 9 7.48 -2.47 -16.85
N PRO A 10 8.52 -3.22 -17.25
CA PRO A 10 9.23 -2.93 -18.49
C PRO A 10 8.28 -2.96 -19.68
N THR A 11 8.41 -2.04 -20.62
CA THR A 11 7.59 -2.05 -21.86
C THR A 11 7.88 -3.26 -22.75
N SER A 12 9.04 -3.89 -22.57
CA SER A 12 9.39 -5.17 -23.20
C SER A 12 8.72 -6.38 -22.55
N PHE A 13 8.12 -6.23 -21.36
CA PHE A 13 7.43 -7.32 -20.68
C PHE A 13 6.00 -7.44 -21.22
N ALA A 14 5.60 -8.66 -21.62
CA ALA A 14 4.31 -8.88 -22.24
C ALA A 14 3.17 -8.58 -21.25
N HIS A 15 2.28 -7.67 -21.65
CA HIS A 15 1.14 -7.28 -20.82
C HIS A 15 0.22 -8.46 -20.48
N VAL A 16 0.03 -9.40 -21.41
CA VAL A 16 -0.82 -10.59 -21.19
C VAL A 16 -0.29 -11.43 -20.03
N ASP A 17 1.03 -11.61 -19.93
CA ASP A 17 1.66 -12.36 -18.84
C ASP A 17 1.53 -11.61 -17.52
N ALA A 18 1.76 -10.30 -17.53
CA ALA A 18 1.57 -9.43 -16.37
C ALA A 18 0.13 -9.49 -15.84
N ALA A 19 -0.85 -9.36 -16.74
CA ALA A 19 -2.27 -9.40 -16.41
C ALA A 19 -2.64 -10.76 -15.83
N ALA A 20 -2.22 -11.86 -16.46
CA ALA A 20 -2.50 -13.21 -15.97
C ALA A 20 -1.90 -13.46 -14.56
N ILE A 21 -0.70 -12.96 -14.29
CA ILE A 21 -0.08 -13.05 -12.95
C ILE A 21 -0.91 -12.29 -11.91
N MET A 22 -1.30 -11.06 -12.22
CA MET A 22 -2.06 -10.22 -11.30
C MET A 22 -3.47 -10.80 -11.06
N GLU A 23 -4.14 -11.29 -12.11
CA GLU A 23 -5.49 -11.86 -12.05
C GLU A 23 -5.58 -13.12 -11.19
N ARG A 24 -4.60 -14.04 -11.31
CA ARG A 24 -4.54 -15.25 -10.47
C ARG A 24 -4.52 -14.94 -8.97
N SER A 25 -4.09 -13.74 -8.61
CA SER A 25 -3.98 -13.27 -7.23
C SER A 25 -5.09 -12.29 -6.84
N GLY A 26 -6.13 -12.15 -7.65
CA GLY A 26 -7.30 -11.32 -7.36
C GLY A 26 -7.14 -9.82 -7.66
N ARG A 27 -6.08 -9.41 -8.37
CA ARG A 27 -5.89 -8.01 -8.82
C ARG A 27 -5.93 -7.91 -10.33
N ARG A 28 -6.18 -6.71 -10.86
CA ARG A 28 -6.14 -6.44 -12.31
C ARG A 28 -5.26 -5.24 -12.58
N LEU A 29 -4.64 -5.22 -13.76
CA LEU A 29 -3.84 -4.09 -14.20
C LEU A 29 -4.68 -3.20 -15.11
N PHE A 30 -4.73 -1.91 -14.77
CA PHE A 30 -5.36 -0.89 -15.59
C PHE A 30 -4.29 0.08 -16.05
N ALA A 31 -4.19 0.32 -17.36
CA ALA A 31 -3.20 1.25 -17.88
C ALA A 31 -3.41 2.63 -17.25
N GLN A 32 -2.34 3.19 -16.69
CA GLN A 32 -2.38 4.55 -16.16
C GLN A 32 -1.90 5.52 -17.24
N ASP A 33 -2.82 6.25 -17.85
CA ASP A 33 -2.43 7.36 -18.73
C ASP A 33 -1.97 8.55 -17.88
N SER A 34 -0.69 8.55 -17.52
CA SER A 34 -0.03 9.64 -16.79
C SER A 34 1.26 10.03 -17.50
N PRO A 35 1.20 11.01 -18.43
CA PRO A 35 2.38 11.50 -19.15
C PRO A 35 3.49 11.99 -18.20
N SER A 36 3.11 12.54 -17.04
CA SER A 36 4.08 13.00 -16.03
C SER A 36 4.84 11.87 -15.35
N LEU A 37 4.18 10.75 -15.01
CA LEU A 37 4.87 9.58 -14.48
C LEU A 37 5.69 8.90 -15.57
N GLN A 38 5.15 8.76 -16.77
CA GLN A 38 5.86 8.20 -17.93
C GLN A 38 7.16 8.96 -18.22
N ALA A 39 7.12 10.29 -18.18
CA ALA A 39 8.31 11.14 -18.34
C ALA A 39 9.31 10.97 -17.19
N ALA A 40 8.83 10.74 -15.96
CA ALA A 40 9.67 10.57 -14.77
C ALA A 40 10.46 9.25 -14.77
N VAL A 41 9.85 8.15 -15.24
CA VAL A 41 10.45 6.81 -15.27
C VAL A 41 11.11 6.47 -16.61
N GLY A 42 10.78 7.20 -17.68
CA GLY A 42 11.31 7.01 -19.02
C GLY A 42 10.52 6.01 -19.88
N PRO A 43 10.81 5.94 -21.19
CA PRO A 43 10.01 5.18 -22.17
C PRO A 43 10.12 3.65 -22.03
N GLY A 44 11.07 3.15 -21.24
CA GLY A 44 11.25 1.72 -20.99
C GLY A 44 10.26 1.12 -19.98
N TRP A 45 9.37 1.94 -19.39
CA TRP A 45 8.52 1.55 -18.27
C TRP A 45 7.07 1.96 -18.52
N GLN A 46 6.12 1.09 -18.20
CA GLN A 46 4.69 1.39 -18.28
C GLN A 46 4.08 1.39 -16.87
N PRO A 47 3.39 2.47 -16.46
CA PRO A 47 2.62 2.48 -15.22
C PRO A 47 1.25 1.80 -15.38
N TRP A 48 0.90 0.99 -14.39
CA TRP A 48 -0.36 0.27 -14.29
C TRP A 48 -0.97 0.46 -12.90
N LEU A 49 -2.24 0.81 -12.81
CA LEU A 49 -2.99 0.79 -11.56
C LEU A 49 -3.39 -0.63 -11.21
N SER A 50 -3.38 -0.95 -9.92
CA SER A 50 -3.77 -2.27 -9.42
C SER A 50 -5.25 -2.42 -9.05
N ALA A 51 -6.00 -1.31 -9.12
CA ALA A 51 -7.42 -1.21 -8.79
C ALA A 51 -8.16 -0.25 -9.74
N VAL A 52 -9.45 -0.50 -9.96
CA VAL A 52 -10.32 0.34 -10.81
C VAL A 52 -10.66 1.67 -10.14
N HIS A 53 -10.99 1.63 -8.84
CA HIS A 53 -11.56 2.78 -8.14
C HIS A 53 -10.56 3.47 -7.21
N CYS A 54 -9.94 2.71 -6.29
CA CYS A 54 -8.81 3.12 -5.47
C CYS A 54 -8.31 1.90 -4.67
N ASP A 55 -7.14 2.05 -4.06
CA ASP A 55 -6.56 1.10 -3.12
C ASP A 55 -6.79 1.51 -1.66
N CYS A 56 -7.65 2.51 -1.39
CA CYS A 56 -7.98 2.95 -0.03
C CYS A 56 -8.42 1.76 0.83
N GLY A 57 -7.93 1.67 2.07
CA GLY A 57 -8.28 0.57 2.97
C GLY A 57 -7.45 -0.71 2.76
N THR A 58 -6.62 -0.79 1.70
CA THR A 58 -5.66 -1.90 1.54
C THR A 58 -4.46 -1.72 2.45
N ALA A 59 -3.70 -2.80 2.71
CA ALA A 59 -2.60 -2.77 3.66
C ALA A 59 -1.51 -1.74 3.28
N LEU A 60 -1.12 -1.72 2.01
CA LEU A 60 -0.12 -0.77 1.50
C LEU A 60 -0.63 0.68 1.49
N ALA A 61 -1.95 0.90 1.40
CA ALA A 61 -2.55 2.23 1.34
C ALA A 61 -2.99 2.80 2.69
N SER A 62 -3.19 1.96 3.72
CA SER A 62 -3.88 2.35 4.95
C SER A 62 -2.99 2.89 6.07
N MET A 63 -1.67 2.90 5.91
CA MET A 63 -0.77 3.25 7.01
C MET A 63 -0.69 4.76 7.33
N ARG A 64 -1.44 5.63 6.64
CA ARG A 64 -1.37 7.09 6.85
C ARG A 64 -2.15 7.61 8.07
N ALA A 65 -2.96 6.82 8.77
CA ALA A 65 -3.66 7.33 9.95
C ALA A 65 -3.99 6.24 10.97
N GLU A 66 -3.06 5.95 11.90
CA GLU A 66 -3.52 5.61 13.25
C GLU A 66 -4.22 6.87 13.78
N LEU A 67 -5.54 6.92 13.65
CA LEU A 67 -6.36 7.93 14.31
C LEU A 67 -6.00 7.90 15.80
N GLU A 68 -5.43 8.99 16.30
CA GLU A 68 -5.10 9.12 17.72
C GLU A 68 -6.31 8.70 18.57
N TRP A 69 -6.11 7.70 19.42
CA TRP A 69 -7.15 7.21 20.30
C TRP A 69 -7.54 8.30 21.31
N LYS A 70 -8.68 8.95 21.07
CA LYS A 70 -9.31 9.87 22.03
C LYS A 70 -10.24 9.07 22.93
N GLY A 71 -9.75 8.69 24.11
CA GLY A 71 -10.57 8.01 25.11
C GLY A 71 -11.76 8.87 25.58
N ASP A 72 -12.88 8.22 25.89
CA ASP A 72 -14.17 8.85 26.24
C ASP A 72 -14.26 9.35 27.70
N ALA A 73 -13.11 9.51 28.37
CA ALA A 73 -13.02 9.72 29.82
C ALA A 73 -13.80 10.96 30.30
N ASP A 74 -13.66 12.09 29.59
CA ASP A 74 -14.34 13.34 29.94
C ASP A 74 -15.86 13.22 29.79
N ARG A 75 -16.32 12.45 28.80
CA ARG A 75 -17.74 12.16 28.58
C ARG A 75 -18.31 11.31 29.70
N TRP A 76 -17.55 10.35 30.23
CA TRP A 76 -17.98 9.50 31.35
C TRP A 76 -17.96 10.24 32.70
N ARG A 77 -16.98 11.12 32.93
CA ARG A 77 -17.00 12.02 34.11
C ARG A 77 -18.24 12.88 34.13
N LYS A 78 -18.61 13.50 32.98
CA LYS A 78 -19.85 14.28 32.84
C LYS A 78 -21.13 13.47 33.08
N LYS A 79 -21.08 12.14 32.94
CA LYS A 79 -22.20 11.22 33.23
C LYS A 79 -22.21 10.70 34.67
N GLY A 80 -21.36 11.23 35.55
CA GLY A 80 -21.30 10.86 36.97
C GLY A 80 -20.69 9.49 37.24
N TRP A 81 -19.85 8.97 36.34
CA TRP A 81 -19.12 7.73 36.61
C TRP A 81 -18.04 7.97 37.66
N SER A 82 -17.83 7.00 38.55
CA SER A 82 -16.70 7.04 39.47
C SER A 82 -15.36 6.83 38.74
N GLU A 83 -14.27 7.37 39.28
CA GLU A 83 -12.94 7.22 38.71
C GLU A 83 -12.53 5.75 38.54
N ALA A 84 -12.88 4.88 39.49
CA ALA A 84 -12.64 3.44 39.38
C ALA A 84 -13.37 2.80 38.18
N LYS A 85 -14.60 3.23 37.90
CA LYS A 85 -15.40 2.74 36.76
C LYS A 85 -14.84 3.25 35.43
N ILE A 86 -14.40 4.50 35.40
CA ILE A 86 -13.75 5.12 34.24
C ILE A 86 -12.42 4.40 33.94
N ALA A 87 -11.58 4.18 34.95
CA ALA A 87 -10.30 3.50 34.80
C ALA A 87 -10.47 2.08 34.23
N ARG A 88 -11.45 1.31 34.73
CA ARG A 88 -11.77 -0.03 34.21
C ARG A 88 -12.23 0.04 32.74
N ALA A 89 -13.14 0.93 32.41
CA ALA A 89 -13.65 1.06 31.04
C ALA A 89 -12.56 1.51 30.04
N LEU A 90 -11.66 2.41 30.45
CA LEU A 90 -10.50 2.78 29.63
C LEU A 90 -9.54 1.61 29.43
N ALA A 91 -9.29 0.81 30.47
CA ALA A 91 -8.44 -0.37 30.37
C ALA A 91 -9.04 -1.42 29.40
N GLU A 92 -10.34 -1.70 29.51
CA GLU A 92 -11.04 -2.60 28.58
C GLU A 92 -11.03 -2.07 27.14
N GLN A 93 -11.27 -0.78 26.95
CA GLN A 93 -11.24 -0.16 25.62
C GLN A 93 -9.83 -0.21 24.99
N ARG A 94 -8.79 0.07 25.78
CA ARG A 94 -7.38 -0.04 25.34
C ARG A 94 -7.02 -1.48 24.97
N ALA A 95 -7.44 -2.45 25.78
CA ALA A 95 -7.18 -3.87 25.50
C ALA A 95 -7.84 -4.31 24.19
N ARG A 96 -9.11 -3.94 23.96
CA ARG A 96 -9.80 -4.22 22.69
C ARG A 96 -9.13 -3.52 21.51
N HIS A 97 -8.79 -2.23 21.66
CA HIS A 97 -8.11 -1.49 20.62
C HIS A 97 -6.75 -2.09 20.25
N ALA A 98 -5.96 -2.53 21.25
CA ALA A 98 -4.69 -3.21 21.01
C ALA A 98 -4.88 -4.56 20.29
N GLN A 99 -5.92 -5.33 20.65
CA GLN A 99 -6.26 -6.57 19.97
C GLN A 99 -6.67 -6.32 18.52
N ASP A 100 -7.55 -5.36 18.27
CA ASP A 100 -7.98 -4.97 16.93
C ASP A 100 -6.80 -4.48 16.07
N GLN A 101 -5.88 -3.71 16.68
CA GLN A 101 -4.64 -3.28 16.00
C GLN A 101 -3.76 -4.46 15.64
N GLN A 102 -3.63 -5.46 16.52
CA GLN A 102 -2.83 -6.66 16.24
C GLN A 102 -3.43 -7.45 15.06
N VAL A 103 -4.74 -7.69 15.07
CA VAL A 103 -5.43 -8.39 13.96
C VAL A 103 -5.23 -7.64 12.65
N ARG A 104 -5.41 -6.32 12.63
CA ARG A 104 -5.17 -5.51 11.42
C ARG A 104 -3.72 -5.55 10.95
N ARG A 105 -2.75 -5.61 11.86
CA ARG A 105 -1.33 -5.75 11.50
C ARG A 105 -1.06 -7.10 10.86
N ASP A 106 -1.60 -8.18 11.43
CA ASP A 106 -1.42 -9.53 10.90
C ASP A 106 -2.07 -9.66 9.51
N GLU A 107 -3.27 -9.11 9.32
CA GLU A 107 -3.94 -9.01 8.02
C GLU A 107 -3.13 -8.18 7.01
N ALA A 108 -2.57 -7.05 7.46
CA ALA A 108 -1.75 -6.18 6.62
C ALA A 108 -0.47 -6.89 6.14
N VAL A 109 0.20 -7.63 7.03
CA VAL A 109 1.36 -8.45 6.68
C VAL A 109 0.96 -9.55 5.69
N GLY A 110 -0.21 -10.16 5.86
CA GLY A 110 -0.76 -11.13 4.91
C GLY A 110 -0.94 -10.55 3.51
N ASP A 111 -1.59 -9.39 3.36
CA ASP A 111 -1.79 -8.72 2.06
C ASP A 111 -0.45 -8.27 1.45
N ALA A 112 0.48 -7.75 2.25
CA ALA A 112 1.82 -7.42 1.79
C ALA A 112 2.59 -8.65 1.31
N GLY A 113 2.38 -9.81 1.95
CA GLY A 113 2.90 -11.10 1.49
C GLY A 113 2.37 -11.49 0.11
N GLN A 114 1.07 -11.28 -0.13
CA GLN A 114 0.47 -11.49 -1.46
C GLN A 114 1.08 -10.55 -2.51
N TRP A 115 1.37 -9.30 -2.15
CA TRP A 115 2.09 -8.37 -3.03
C TRP A 115 3.49 -8.86 -3.38
N LEU A 116 4.22 -9.36 -2.40
CA LEU A 116 5.56 -9.89 -2.61
C LEU A 116 5.55 -11.12 -3.55
N LEU A 117 4.55 -12.00 -3.41
CA LEU A 117 4.36 -13.14 -4.32
C LEU A 117 4.06 -12.69 -5.76
N ARG A 118 3.27 -11.63 -5.95
CA ARG A 118 3.01 -11.04 -7.28
C ARG A 118 4.29 -10.51 -7.91
N ILE A 119 5.07 -9.75 -7.14
CA ILE A 119 6.35 -9.19 -7.58
C ILE A 119 7.31 -10.32 -7.97
N GLU A 120 7.40 -11.36 -7.15
CA GLU A 120 8.24 -12.52 -7.44
C GLU A 120 7.80 -13.26 -8.71
N ALA A 121 6.50 -13.46 -8.91
CA ALA A 121 5.98 -14.06 -10.13
C ALA A 121 6.28 -13.23 -11.38
N LEU A 122 6.18 -11.90 -11.29
CA LEU A 122 6.55 -10.99 -12.39
C LEU A 122 8.05 -11.07 -12.71
N LEU A 123 8.91 -11.06 -11.69
CA LEU A 123 10.36 -11.21 -11.86
C LEU A 123 10.75 -12.59 -12.43
N ALA A 124 10.08 -13.65 -11.98
CA ALA A 124 10.30 -15.01 -12.45
C ALA A 124 9.89 -15.17 -13.92
N ALA A 125 8.81 -14.51 -14.33
CA ALA A 125 8.32 -14.48 -15.71
C ALA A 125 9.20 -13.64 -16.67
N GLY A 126 10.21 -12.93 -16.15
CA GLY A 126 11.20 -12.22 -16.97
C GLY A 126 11.15 -10.70 -16.88
N ALA A 127 10.34 -10.11 -15.99
CA ALA A 127 10.49 -8.69 -15.69
C ALA A 127 11.87 -8.43 -15.06
N ALA A 128 12.66 -7.53 -15.65
CA ALA A 128 13.99 -7.21 -15.13
C ALA A 128 13.96 -6.62 -13.72
N ARG A 129 12.94 -5.79 -13.44
CA ARG A 129 12.57 -5.26 -12.13
C ARG A 129 11.10 -4.83 -12.14
N VAL A 130 10.52 -4.65 -10.97
CA VAL A 130 9.15 -4.15 -10.78
C VAL A 130 9.21 -2.88 -9.95
N GLY A 131 8.57 -1.80 -10.42
CA GLY A 131 8.42 -0.59 -9.62
C GLY A 131 7.09 -0.58 -8.87
N LEU A 132 7.09 -0.14 -7.62
CA LEU A 132 5.90 0.02 -6.80
C LEU A 132 5.82 1.45 -6.26
N LEU A 133 4.72 2.13 -6.50
CA LEU A 133 4.44 3.48 -5.99
C LEU A 133 3.07 3.49 -5.31
N VAL A 134 3.05 3.76 -4.02
CA VAL A 134 1.81 4.05 -3.29
C VAL A 134 1.67 5.57 -3.20
N ARG A 135 0.58 6.13 -3.71
CA ARG A 135 0.41 7.58 -3.71
C ARG A 135 -1.04 8.00 -3.52
N ASP A 136 -1.21 9.09 -2.80
CA ASP A 136 -2.48 9.77 -2.63
C ASP A 136 -2.71 10.79 -3.75
N TYR A 137 -3.95 10.83 -4.24
CA TYR A 137 -4.41 11.73 -5.28
C TYR A 137 -5.61 12.53 -4.79
N ASP A 138 -5.50 13.86 -4.88
CA ASP A 138 -6.61 14.80 -4.61
C ASP A 138 -7.51 15.05 -5.82
N GLY A 139 -7.20 14.44 -6.96
CA GLY A 139 -7.94 14.57 -8.21
C GLY A 139 -7.65 13.42 -9.16
N SER A 140 -7.65 13.70 -10.46
CA SER A 140 -7.38 12.66 -11.47
C SER A 140 -5.98 12.06 -11.32
N VAL A 141 -5.92 10.73 -11.43
CA VAL A 141 -4.70 9.93 -11.37
C VAL A 141 -3.74 10.22 -12.54
N GLY A 142 -4.26 10.78 -13.64
CA GLY A 142 -3.49 11.23 -14.81
C GLY A 142 -3.02 12.69 -14.74
N ALA A 143 -3.42 13.45 -13.70
CA ALA A 143 -2.99 14.84 -13.55
C ALA A 143 -1.47 14.95 -13.41
N ARG A 144 -0.90 16.11 -13.75
CA ARG A 144 0.55 16.35 -13.64
C ARG A 144 1.00 16.12 -12.19
N GLN A 145 1.94 15.20 -12.02
CA GLN A 145 2.54 14.87 -10.74
C GLN A 145 4.04 15.25 -10.71
N PRO A 146 4.60 15.58 -9.54
CA PRO A 146 6.05 15.66 -9.39
C PRO A 146 6.67 14.27 -9.55
N LYS A 147 7.90 14.25 -10.10
CA LYS A 147 8.71 13.04 -10.18
C LYS A 147 8.89 12.46 -8.76
N PRO A 148 8.50 11.19 -8.51
CA PRO A 148 8.78 10.55 -7.23
C PRO A 148 10.29 10.46 -6.99
N PRO A 149 10.75 10.58 -5.73
CA PRO A 149 12.05 10.02 -5.36
C PRO A 149 12.05 8.51 -5.60
N GLU A 150 13.24 7.95 -5.86
CA GLU A 150 13.41 6.55 -6.23
C GLU A 150 14.26 5.82 -5.18
N ARG A 151 13.90 4.57 -4.86
CA ARG A 151 14.70 3.67 -4.01
C ARG A 151 14.76 2.29 -4.65
N HIS A 152 15.89 1.61 -4.49
CA HIS A 152 16.14 0.30 -5.09
C HIS A 152 16.30 -0.77 -4.00
N TRP A 153 15.73 -1.93 -4.26
CA TRP A 153 15.74 -3.06 -3.34
C TRP A 153 16.04 -4.35 -4.09
N PRO A 154 17.02 -5.15 -3.67
CA PRO A 154 17.12 -6.52 -4.11
C PRO A 154 15.98 -7.34 -3.49
N ARG A 155 15.23 -8.09 -4.30
CA ARG A 155 14.08 -8.91 -3.90
C ARG A 155 14.43 -9.85 -2.75
N ALA A 156 15.64 -10.41 -2.74
CA ALA A 156 16.11 -11.32 -1.70
C ALA A 156 16.23 -10.67 -0.30
N ARG A 157 16.22 -9.34 -0.19
CA ARG A 157 16.27 -8.62 1.09
C ARG A 157 14.92 -8.08 1.57
N LEU A 158 13.84 -8.30 0.81
CA LEU A 158 12.51 -7.84 1.18
C LEU A 158 11.69 -8.96 1.79
N ALA A 159 11.18 -8.71 2.99
CA ALA A 159 10.08 -9.43 3.62
C ALA A 159 8.76 -8.69 3.39
N ALA A 160 7.64 -9.37 3.66
CA ALA A 160 6.30 -8.79 3.52
C ALA A 160 6.12 -7.52 4.38
N ALA A 161 6.64 -7.52 5.61
CA ALA A 161 6.55 -6.37 6.50
C ALA A 161 7.30 -5.13 5.98
N ASP A 162 8.36 -5.31 5.16
CA ASP A 162 9.12 -4.18 4.62
C ASP A 162 8.30 -3.38 3.61
N LEU A 163 7.39 -4.03 2.86
CA LEU A 163 6.49 -3.36 1.92
C LEU A 163 5.52 -2.42 2.65
N LEU A 164 5.13 -2.75 3.88
CA LEU A 164 4.29 -1.88 4.72
C LEU A 164 5.05 -0.61 5.15
N ALA A 165 6.38 -0.67 5.23
CA ALA A 165 7.23 0.44 5.61
C ALA A 165 7.65 1.33 4.41
N PHE A 166 7.19 1.02 3.20
CA PHE A 166 7.49 1.83 2.01
C PHE A 166 6.90 3.24 2.16
N GLU A 167 7.71 4.23 1.82
CA GLU A 167 7.38 5.62 2.00
C GLU A 167 6.37 6.06 0.94
N PRO A 168 5.15 6.50 1.31
CA PRO A 168 4.17 6.94 0.33
C PRO A 168 4.70 8.09 -0.52
N GLY A 169 4.47 8.03 -1.83
CA GLY A 169 4.96 8.99 -2.81
C GLY A 169 6.34 8.67 -3.38
N THR A 170 7.06 7.69 -2.81
CA THR A 170 8.34 7.17 -3.30
C THR A 170 8.12 5.99 -4.24
N LEU A 171 8.89 5.95 -5.33
CA LEU A 171 8.93 4.83 -6.25
C LEU A 171 9.98 3.82 -5.78
N HIS A 172 9.53 2.61 -5.42
CA HIS A 172 10.39 1.53 -4.96
C HIS A 172 10.59 0.52 -6.10
N TRP A 173 11.83 0.44 -6.60
CA TRP A 173 12.25 -0.55 -7.59
C TRP A 173 12.69 -1.84 -6.88
N ILE A 174 12.08 -2.95 -7.25
CA ILE A 174 12.37 -4.27 -6.70
C ILE A 174 12.97 -5.14 -7.79
N GLU A 175 14.20 -5.56 -7.57
CA GLU A 175 15.07 -6.16 -8.59
C GLU A 175 15.34 -7.63 -8.22
N ARG A 176 15.60 -8.49 -9.20
CA ARG A 176 15.75 -9.93 -8.97
C ARG A 176 16.89 -10.30 -8.00
N GLY A 177 17.85 -9.40 -7.80
CA GLY A 177 19.02 -9.60 -6.93
C GLY A 177 20.17 -10.28 -7.67
#